data_AF-A0A972ZG73-F1
#
_entry.id   AF-A0A972ZG73-F1
#
_cell.length_a   1.000
_cell.length_b   1.000
_cell.length_c   1.000
_cell.angle_alpha   90.00
_cell.angle_beta   90.00
_cell.angle_gamma   90.00
#
_symmetry.space_group_name_H-M   'P 1'
#
loop_
_entity.id
_entity.type
_entity.pdbx_description
1 polymer ?
#
loop_
_entity_poly.entity_id
_entity_poly.type
_entity_poly.pdbx_seq_one_letter_code
_entity_poly.pdbx_strand_id
1 'polypeptide(L)'
;MENNSRKRRRLSAEEKWSIYQECEQSGVKIGEVLRKHGLYSSDLQLIRREVKEAALERLSRSRPGRKKAAVVPVEERDQLKRELEEKEKALAELSVMFTTLKKKVHLE
;
A
#
# COMPACT_ATOMS: atom_id res chain seq x y z
N MET A 1 35.21 6.53 -19.93
CA MET A 1 33.97 6.76 -19.16
C MET A 1 33.13 5.49 -19.26
N GLU A 2 33.34 4.54 -18.35
CA GLU A 2 32.63 3.26 -18.37
C GLU A 2 31.20 3.44 -17.83
N ASN A 3 30.26 3.63 -18.75
CA ASN A 3 28.84 3.48 -18.47
C ASN A 3 28.53 1.98 -18.36
N ASN A 4 28.89 1.40 -17.22
CA ASN A 4 28.35 0.11 -16.81
C ASN A 4 26.87 0.35 -16.47
N SER A 5 25.99 0.11 -17.43
CA SER A 5 24.54 0.06 -17.24
C SER A 5 24.20 -1.12 -16.33
N ARG A 6 24.56 -1.00 -15.05
CA ARG A 6 24.16 -1.93 -14.00
C ARG A 6 22.65 -1.93 -14.03
N LYS A 7 22.06 -3.09 -14.35
CA LYS A 7 20.63 -3.37 -14.25
C LYS A 7 20.09 -2.60 -13.04
N ARG A 8 19.17 -1.65 -13.27
CA ARG A 8 18.56 -0.86 -12.19
C ARG A 8 17.97 -1.85 -11.19
N ARG A 9 18.69 -2.11 -10.10
CA ARG A 9 18.21 -2.98 -9.04
C ARG A 9 16.96 -2.33 -8.48
N ARG A 10 15.89 -3.12 -8.35
CA ARG A 10 14.72 -2.68 -7.60
C ARG A 10 15.13 -2.62 -6.13
N LEU A 11 15.38 -1.41 -5.65
CA LEU A 11 15.69 -1.17 -4.24
C LEU A 11 14.44 -1.50 -3.41
N SER A 12 14.63 -2.27 -2.34
CA SER A 12 13.58 -2.50 -1.36
C SER A 12 13.24 -1.19 -0.61
N ALA A 13 12.08 -1.15 0.04
CA ALA A 13 11.70 0.01 0.86
C ALA A 13 12.71 0.26 2.00
N GLU A 14 13.24 -0.80 2.60
CA GLU A 14 14.25 -0.74 3.66
C GLU A 14 15.59 -0.19 3.14
N GLU A 15 16.00 -0.60 1.93
CA GLU A 15 17.22 -0.07 1.30
C GLU A 15 17.08 1.42 0.99
N LYS A 16 15.93 1.87 0.47
CA LYS A 16 15.66 3.30 0.26
C LYS A 16 15.72 4.09 1.57
N TRP A 17 15.17 3.55 2.65
CA TRP A 17 15.21 4.18 3.97
C TRP A 17 16.65 4.27 4.53
N SER A 18 17.43 3.20 4.42
CA SER A 18 18.84 3.18 4.84
C SER A 18 19.67 4.24 4.11
N ILE A 19 19.51 4.34 2.78
CA ILE A 19 20.18 5.34 1.95
C ILE A 19 19.78 6.76 2.36
N TYR A 20 18.50 6.98 2.66
CA TYR A 20 18.02 8.28 3.16
C TYR A 20 18.69 8.64 4.49
N GLN A 21 18.78 7.72 5.45
CA GLN A 21 19.45 7.96 6.73
C GLN A 21 20.96 8.23 6.58
N GLU A 22 21.66 7.46 5.75
CA GLU A 22 23.09 7.65 5.48
C GLU A 22 23.35 9.03 4.84
N CYS A 23 22.43 9.53 4.03
CA CYS A 23 22.51 10.87 3.42
C CYS A 23 22.16 12.02 4.37
N GLU A 24 21.40 11.77 5.43
CA GLU A 24 20.99 12.79 6.40
C GLU A 24 22.01 12.96 7.55
N GLN A 25 22.90 11.98 7.72
CA GLN A 25 23.93 12.01 8.74
C GLN A 25 24.95 13.13 8.46
N SER A 26 25.19 13.98 9.48
CA SER A 26 26.13 15.09 9.38
C SER A 26 27.56 14.59 9.13
N GLY A 27 28.24 15.18 8.14
CA GLY A 27 29.62 14.84 7.77
C GLY A 27 29.76 13.84 6.62
N VAL A 28 28.66 13.30 6.09
CA VAL A 28 28.69 12.36 4.96
C VAL A 28 28.64 13.11 3.64
N LYS A 29 29.53 12.74 2.70
CA LYS A 29 29.48 13.23 1.32
C LYS A 29 28.41 12.45 0.56
N ILE A 30 27.27 13.11 0.31
CA ILE A 30 26.13 12.55 -0.43
C ILE A 30 26.57 11.88 -1.75
N GLY A 31 27.52 12.48 -2.48
CA GLY A 31 28.04 11.92 -3.73
C GLY A 31 28.74 10.56 -3.59
N GLU A 32 29.37 10.26 -2.46
CA GLU A 32 30.03 8.97 -2.21
C GLU A 32 29.00 7.87 -1.94
N VAL A 33 27.97 8.18 -1.14
CA VAL A 33 26.83 7.29 -0.86
C VAL A 33 26.09 6.94 -2.15
N LEU A 34 25.78 7.94 -2.98
CA LEU A 34 25.09 7.70 -4.25
C LEU A 34 25.89 6.80 -5.20
N ARG A 35 27.23 6.96 -5.26
CA ARG A 35 28.09 6.07 -6.08
C ARG A 35 28.13 4.64 -5.56
N LYS A 36 28.19 4.45 -4.24
CA LYS A 36 28.15 3.13 -3.58
C LYS A 36 26.86 2.38 -3.91
N HIS A 37 25.73 3.09 -3.92
CA HIS A 37 24.41 2.52 -4.24
C HIS A 37 24.05 2.55 -5.74
N GLY A 38 24.86 3.20 -6.59
CA GLY A 38 24.60 3.35 -8.02
C GLY A 38 23.38 4.24 -8.33
N LEU A 39 23.08 5.20 -7.46
CA LEU A 39 21.95 6.11 -7.58
C LEU A 39 22.36 7.47 -8.14
N TYR A 40 21.43 8.14 -8.79
CA TYR A 40 21.61 9.52 -9.22
C TYR A 40 21.01 10.51 -8.20
N SER A 41 21.38 11.79 -8.31
CA SER A 41 20.81 12.85 -7.47
C SER A 41 19.29 12.96 -7.62
N SER A 42 18.74 12.67 -8.79
CA SER A 42 17.29 12.60 -9.02
C SER A 42 16.62 11.54 -8.15
N ASP A 43 17.23 10.36 -8.03
CA ASP A 43 16.67 9.25 -7.28
C ASP A 43 16.63 9.57 -5.78
N LEU A 44 17.66 10.28 -5.28
CA LEU A 44 17.67 10.77 -3.92
C LEU A 44 16.55 11.77 -3.64
N GLN A 45 16.26 12.68 -4.59
CA GLN A 45 15.15 13.62 -4.45
C GLN A 45 13.80 12.90 -4.41
N LEU A 46 13.63 11.85 -5.24
CA LEU A 46 12.43 11.01 -5.22
C LEU A 46 12.27 10.31 -3.87
N ILE A 47 13.33 9.68 -3.35
CA ILE A 47 13.31 9.02 -2.03
C ILE A 47 12.96 10.03 -0.93
N ARG A 48 13.56 11.23 -0.94
CA ARG A 48 13.26 12.28 0.04
C ARG A 48 11.79 12.70 0.00
N ARG A 49 11.21 12.83 -1.19
CA ARG A 49 9.78 13.15 -1.35
C ARG A 49 8.89 12.03 -0.82
N GLU A 50 9.15 10.79 -1.22
CA GLU A 50 8.39 9.60 -0.75
C GLU A 50 8.43 9.49 0.78
N VAL A 51 9.61 9.65 1.39
CA VAL A 51 9.78 9.63 2.85
C VAL A 51 8.99 10.76 3.52
N LYS A 52 9.05 11.97 2.98
CA LYS A 52 8.32 13.14 3.53
C LYS A 52 6.81 12.94 3.46
N GLU A 53 6.29 12.50 2.31
CA GLU A 53 4.85 12.25 2.13
C GLU A 53 4.36 11.14 3.07
N ALA A 54 5.08 10.01 3.13
CA ALA A 54 4.74 8.90 4.01
C ALA A 54 4.80 9.29 5.49
N ALA A 55 5.79 10.09 5.89
CA ALA A 55 5.90 10.60 7.25
C ALA A 55 4.73 11.53 7.59
N LEU A 56 4.38 12.47 6.71
CA LEU A 56 3.24 13.38 6.92
C LEU A 56 1.91 12.63 6.97
N GLU A 57 1.69 11.67 6.08
CA GLU A 57 0.51 10.82 6.08
C GLU A 57 0.41 10.04 7.41
N ARG A 58 1.50 9.40 7.84
CA ARG A 58 1.52 8.63 9.08
C ARG A 58 1.31 9.51 10.30
N LEU A 59 1.97 10.67 10.38
CA LEU A 59 1.85 11.61 11.48
C LEU A 59 0.46 12.25 11.52
N SER A 60 -0.16 12.52 10.37
CA SER A 60 -1.53 13.02 10.30
C SER A 60 -2.56 11.99 10.81
N ARG A 61 -2.32 10.70 10.55
CA ARG A 61 -3.12 9.59 11.11
C ARG A 61 -2.84 9.35 12.60
N SER A 62 -1.60 9.56 13.03
CA SER A 62 -1.13 9.32 14.39
C SER A 62 -1.36 10.49 15.36
N ARG A 63 -2.34 11.37 15.07
CA ARG A 63 -2.68 12.49 15.95
C ARG A 63 -2.96 11.98 17.38
N PRO A 64 -2.22 12.46 18.39
CA PRO A 64 -2.54 12.16 19.79
C PRO A 64 -3.98 12.63 20.10
N GLY A 65 -4.84 11.71 20.53
CA GLY A 65 -6.25 11.99 20.83
C GLY A 65 -7.19 10.85 20.44
N ARG A 66 -8.49 11.02 20.71
CA ARG A 66 -9.52 10.04 20.35
C ARG A 66 -9.47 9.80 18.85
N LYS A 67 -9.17 8.55 18.43
CA LYS A 67 -9.24 8.13 17.03
C LYS A 67 -10.59 8.59 16.49
N LYS A 68 -10.60 9.52 15.53
CA LYS A 68 -11.79 9.72 14.72
C LYS A 68 -11.97 8.37 14.02
N ALA A 69 -12.99 7.61 14.40
CA ALA A 69 -13.40 6.45 13.61
C ALA A 69 -13.42 6.93 12.16
N ALA A 70 -12.83 6.14 11.25
CA ALA A 70 -12.82 6.49 9.83
C ALA A 70 -14.23 6.94 9.48
N VAL A 71 -14.39 8.23 9.18
CA VAL A 71 -15.68 8.80 8.83
C VAL A 71 -15.94 8.28 7.44
N VAL A 72 -16.38 7.03 7.35
CA VAL A 72 -16.97 6.50 6.13
C VAL A 72 -18.17 7.40 5.90
N PRO A 73 -18.25 8.11 4.76
CA PRO A 73 -19.43 8.88 4.40
C PRO A 73 -20.66 8.00 4.60
N VAL A 74 -21.70 8.55 5.24
CA VAL A 74 -22.90 7.77 5.60
C VAL A 74 -23.51 7.13 4.35
N GLU A 75 -23.41 7.85 3.23
CA GLU A 75 -23.83 7.44 1.90
C GLU A 75 -23.09 6.17 1.42
N GLU A 76 -21.77 6.12 1.56
CA GLU A 76 -20.96 4.97 1.14
C GLU A 76 -21.23 3.75 2.02
N ARG A 77 -21.40 3.97 3.33
CA ARG A 77 -21.80 2.92 4.26
C ARG A 77 -23.17 2.34 3.89
N ASP A 78 -24.13 3.18 3.56
CA ASP A 78 -25.50 2.75 3.27
C ASP A 78 -25.59 2.05 1.90
N GLN A 79 -24.79 2.49 0.91
CA GLN A 79 -24.62 1.77 -0.35
C GLN A 79 -24.02 0.39 -0.12
N LEU A 80 -22.90 0.29 0.61
CA LEU A 80 -22.25 -0.98 0.93
C LEU A 80 -23.18 -1.94 1.68
N LYS A 81 -24.01 -1.44 2.60
CA LYS A 81 -25.01 -2.25 3.30
C LYS A 81 -26.07 -2.81 2.35
N ARG A 82 -26.60 -1.99 1.43
CA ARG A 82 -27.58 -2.44 0.44
C ARG A 82 -26.99 -3.50 -0.48
N GLU A 83 -25.78 -3.26 -0.97
CA GLU A 83 -25.07 -4.24 -1.80
C GLU A 83 -24.82 -5.56 -1.08
N LEU A 84 -24.53 -5.51 0.23
CA LEU A 84 -24.31 -6.70 1.05
C LEU A 84 -25.62 -7.48 1.22
N GLU A 85 -26.73 -6.80 1.55
CA GLU A 85 -28.05 -7.42 1.66
C GLU A 85 -28.52 -8.05 0.34
N GLU A 86 -28.28 -7.39 -0.80
CA GLU A 86 -28.62 -7.92 -2.13
C GLU A 86 -27.83 -9.21 -2.43
N LYS A 87 -26.52 -9.20 -2.17
CA LYS A 87 -25.67 -10.37 -2.39
C LYS A 87 -26.03 -11.54 -1.46
N GLU A 88 -26.36 -11.25 -0.20
CA GLU A 88 -26.81 -12.27 0.75
C GLU A 88 -28.13 -12.92 0.33
N LYS A 89 -29.10 -12.14 -0.16
CA LYS A 89 -30.36 -12.67 -0.70
C LYS A 89 -30.12 -13.58 -1.92
N ALA A 90 -29.31 -13.12 -2.87
CA ALA A 90 -28.96 -13.91 -4.05
C ALA A 90 -28.27 -15.24 -3.68
N LEU A 91 -27.37 -15.22 -2.68
CA LEU A 91 -26.72 -16.43 -2.17
C LEU A 91 -27.69 -17.39 -1.49
N ALA A 92 -28.68 -16.87 -0.75
CA ALA A 92 -29.70 -17.69 -0.12
C ALA A 92 -30.59 -18.38 -1.17
N GLU A 93 -31.05 -17.64 -2.18
CA GLU A 93 -31.82 -18.18 -3.30
C GLU A 93 -31.05 -19.25 -4.07
N LEU A 94 -29.78 -18.98 -4.39
CA LEU A 94 -28.92 -19.95 -5.07
C LEU A 94 -28.72 -21.21 -4.23
N SER A 95 -28.58 -21.08 -2.91
CA SER A 95 -28.45 -22.22 -1.99
C SER A 95 -29.72 -23.07 -1.96
N VAL A 96 -30.90 -22.46 -1.99
CA VAL A 96 -32.19 -23.17 -2.10
C VAL A 96 -32.32 -23.89 -3.45
N MET A 97 -31.98 -23.21 -4.54
CA MET A 97 -31.99 -23.81 -5.87
C MET A 97 -31.01 -25.00 -5.96
N PHE A 98 -29.79 -24.83 -5.45
CA PHE A 98 -28.76 -25.86 -5.43
C PHE A 98 -29.18 -27.09 -4.62
N THR A 99 -29.73 -26.90 -3.41
CA THR A 99 -30.22 -28.02 -2.58
C THR A 99 -31.41 -28.73 -3.24
N THR A 100 -32.31 -27.99 -3.88
CA THR A 100 -33.45 -28.56 -4.61
C THR A 100 -32.98 -29.38 -5.82
N LEU A 101 -31.99 -28.88 -6.57
CA LEU A 101 -31.38 -29.60 -7.68
C LEU A 101 -30.63 -30.84 -7.21
N LYS A 102 -29.82 -30.75 -6.14
CA LYS A 102 -29.10 -31.88 -5.55
C LYS A 102 -30.08 -33.02 -5.18
N LYS A 103 -31.21 -32.68 -4.53
CA LYS A 103 -32.27 -33.64 -4.20
C LYS A 103 -32.93 -34.28 -5.43
N LYS A 104 -33.18 -33.50 -6.49
CA LYS A 104 -33.80 -34.00 -7.73
C LYS A 104 -32.87 -34.91 -8.53
N VAL A 105 -31.56 -34.64 -8.51
CA VAL A 105 -30.57 -35.36 -9.32
C VAL A 105 -29.99 -36.58 -8.59
N HIS A 106 -30.41 -36.89 -7.35
CA HIS A 106 -29.88 -37.99 -6.52
C HIS A 106 -28.34 -38.01 -6.42
N LEU A 107 -27.70 -36.85 -6.56
CA LEU A 107 -26.28 -36.70 -6.31
C LEU A 107 -26.13 -36.58 -4.80
N GLU A 108 -25.84 -37.68 -4.10
CA GLU A 108 -25.34 -37.62 -2.71
C GLU A 108 -23.88 -37.14 -2.68
#